data_AF-A0A2E2XH04-F1
#
_entry.id   AF-A0A2E2XH04-F1
#
_cell.length_a   1.000
_cell.length_b   1.000
_cell.length_c   1.000
_cell.angle_alpha   90.00
_cell.angle_beta   90.00
_cell.angle_gamma   90.00
#
_symmetry.space_group_name_H-M   'P 1'
#
loop_
_entity.id
_entity.type
_entity.pdbx_description
1 polymer ?
#
loop_
_entity_poly.entity_id
_entity_poly.type
_entity_poly.pdbx_seq_one_letter_code
_entity_poly.pdbx_strand_id
1 'polypeptide(L)'
;MVKATLHINKLSAAKRQLQAAIRMYFLPEDELAVQTVAAAAYGLLKDIKKSRGKSEAADTYLVSVFYLVRDFHRGTLPERMTQDSDIMAELKSLAEQLSPITAESKLNDVQVSIGPDLERRYWSDTNRAVNFLKHADRDIEQTLPLDSINNMLLLGKAVSAYQDVASDDLGSEGLVFAAFLMASNEPNQMGDSSFESLVTSMREAPEEARKELSYELILKMNKSE
;
A
#
# COMPACT_ATOMS: atom_id res chain seq x y z
N MET A 1 14.38 -31.49 -24.72
CA MET A 1 13.71 -30.66 -23.69
C MET A 1 14.67 -29.55 -23.29
N VAL A 2 14.37 -28.29 -23.63
CA VAL A 2 15.15 -27.15 -23.13
C VAL A 2 14.79 -27.00 -21.65
N LYS A 3 15.77 -27.19 -20.75
CA LYS A 3 15.62 -26.82 -19.34
C LYS A 3 15.65 -25.29 -19.26
N ALA A 4 14.48 -24.67 -19.23
CA ALA A 4 14.39 -23.25 -18.93
C ALA A 4 14.80 -23.04 -17.46
N THR A 5 15.91 -22.34 -17.23
CA THR A 5 16.36 -21.94 -15.90
C THR A 5 15.98 -20.50 -15.66
N LEU A 6 15.28 -20.24 -14.55
CA LEU A 6 14.82 -18.92 -14.18
C LEU A 6 15.73 -18.38 -13.06
N HIS A 7 16.65 -17.48 -13.40
CA HIS A 7 17.46 -16.79 -12.39
C HIS A 7 16.65 -15.62 -11.83
N ILE A 8 16.15 -15.77 -10.61
CA ILE A 8 15.35 -14.75 -9.91
C ILE A 8 16.04 -14.37 -8.61
N ASN A 9 16.11 -13.07 -8.34
CA ASN A 9 16.49 -12.54 -7.04
C ASN A 9 15.23 -12.15 -6.26
N LYS A 10 15.35 -11.88 -4.95
CA LYS A 10 14.20 -11.55 -4.09
C LYS A 10 13.36 -10.38 -4.63
N LEU A 11 14.01 -9.38 -5.23
CA LEU A 11 13.33 -8.19 -5.75
C LEU A 11 12.53 -8.51 -7.02
N SER A 12 13.11 -9.27 -7.96
CA SER A 12 12.39 -9.67 -9.17
C SER A 12 11.30 -10.70 -8.90
N ALA A 13 11.45 -11.55 -7.88
CA ALA A 13 10.37 -12.40 -7.37
C ALA A 13 9.22 -11.55 -6.84
N ALA A 14 9.52 -10.59 -5.97
CA ALA A 14 8.53 -9.69 -5.39
C ALA A 14 7.79 -8.89 -6.45
N LYS A 15 8.51 -8.31 -7.42
CA LYS A 15 7.91 -7.57 -8.56
C LYS A 15 6.86 -8.42 -9.27
N ARG A 16 7.25 -9.64 -9.68
CA ARG A 16 6.39 -10.55 -10.44
C ARG A 16 5.17 -11.01 -9.65
N GLN A 17 5.35 -11.34 -8.37
CA GLN A 17 4.26 -11.74 -7.50
C GLN A 17 3.29 -10.57 -7.27
N LEU A 18 3.81 -9.36 -7.04
CA LEU A 18 2.97 -8.19 -6.83
C LEU A 18 2.18 -7.79 -8.08
N GLN A 19 2.82 -7.79 -9.26
CA GLN A 19 2.12 -7.57 -10.54
C GLN A 19 1.04 -8.64 -10.79
N ALA A 20 1.32 -9.91 -10.48
CA ALA A 20 0.31 -10.96 -10.57
C ALA A 20 -0.86 -10.72 -9.62
N ALA A 21 -0.60 -10.38 -8.36
CA ALA A 21 -1.64 -10.10 -7.37
C ALA A 21 -2.50 -8.89 -7.74
N ILE A 22 -1.90 -7.81 -8.28
CA ILE A 22 -2.65 -6.65 -8.78
C ILE A 22 -3.59 -7.05 -9.93
N ARG A 23 -3.11 -7.87 -10.89
CA ARG A 23 -3.97 -8.37 -11.97
C ARG A 23 -5.11 -9.23 -11.44
N MET A 24 -4.84 -10.13 -10.49
CA MET A 24 -5.85 -10.96 -9.83
C MET A 24 -6.82 -10.17 -8.94
N TYR A 25 -6.48 -8.94 -8.57
CA TYR A 25 -7.40 -8.07 -7.82
C TYR A 25 -8.37 -7.33 -8.74
N PHE A 26 -7.90 -6.93 -9.93
CA PHE A 26 -8.70 -6.23 -10.92
C PHE A 26 -9.54 -7.15 -11.80
N LEU A 27 -9.01 -8.31 -12.16
CA LEU A 27 -9.81 -9.44 -12.58
C LEU A 27 -10.36 -10.07 -11.30
N PRO A 28 -11.67 -10.11 -11.03
CA PRO A 28 -12.23 -10.52 -9.73
C PRO A 28 -12.02 -12.02 -9.44
N GLU A 29 -10.78 -12.39 -9.16
CA GLU A 29 -10.32 -13.72 -8.80
C GLU A 29 -10.65 -14.00 -7.33
N ASP A 30 -10.41 -15.23 -6.88
CA ASP A 30 -10.59 -15.61 -5.48
C ASP A 30 -9.77 -14.72 -4.51
N GLU A 31 -10.46 -14.11 -3.55
CA GLU A 31 -9.88 -13.15 -2.59
C GLU A 31 -8.74 -13.78 -1.77
N LEU A 32 -8.82 -15.08 -1.47
CA LEU A 32 -7.77 -15.79 -0.74
C LEU A 32 -6.52 -16.01 -1.62
N ALA A 33 -6.71 -16.27 -2.91
CA ALA A 33 -5.64 -16.38 -3.87
C ALA A 33 -4.89 -15.04 -4.02
N VAL A 34 -5.62 -13.93 -4.16
CA VAL A 34 -5.03 -12.57 -4.20
C VAL A 34 -4.23 -12.31 -2.93
N GLN A 35 -4.83 -12.55 -1.76
CA GLN A 35 -4.21 -12.34 -0.45
C GLN A 35 -2.92 -13.14 -0.30
N THR A 36 -2.92 -14.40 -0.76
CA THR A 36 -1.78 -15.29 -0.67
C THR A 36 -0.61 -14.80 -1.51
N VAL A 37 -0.86 -14.43 -2.77
CA VAL A 37 0.19 -13.95 -3.68
C VAL A 37 0.71 -12.57 -3.23
N ALA A 38 -0.18 -11.68 -2.80
CA ALA A 38 0.19 -10.37 -2.26
C ALA A 38 1.02 -10.50 -0.98
N ALA A 39 0.64 -11.40 -0.06
CA ALA A 39 1.38 -11.63 1.18
C ALA A 39 2.78 -12.21 0.93
N ALA A 40 2.92 -13.09 -0.06
CA ALA A 40 4.22 -13.61 -0.48
C ALA A 40 5.14 -12.49 -1.02
N ALA A 41 4.62 -11.63 -1.90
CA ALA A 41 5.36 -10.48 -2.41
C ALA A 41 5.77 -9.54 -1.27
N TYR A 42 4.83 -9.23 -0.38
CA TYR A 42 5.05 -8.34 0.75
C TYR A 42 6.10 -8.88 1.73
N GLY A 43 6.07 -10.20 1.97
CA GLY A 43 7.07 -10.90 2.78
C GLY A 43 8.50 -10.74 2.23
N LEU A 44 8.68 -10.81 0.91
CA LEU A 44 9.97 -10.57 0.29
C LEU A 44 10.41 -9.11 0.41
N LEU A 45 9.49 -8.16 0.20
CA LEU A 45 9.78 -6.73 0.25
C LEU A 45 10.19 -6.27 1.65
N LYS A 46 9.47 -6.70 2.69
CA LYS A 46 9.84 -6.36 4.08
C LYS A 46 11.21 -6.93 4.47
N ASP A 47 11.56 -8.13 3.99
CA ASP A 47 12.85 -8.74 4.26
C ASP A 47 13.98 -7.94 3.59
N ILE A 48 13.75 -7.46 2.37
CA ILE A 48 14.67 -6.58 1.65
C ILE A 48 14.82 -5.26 2.40
N LYS A 49 13.72 -4.61 2.82
CA LYS A 49 13.75 -3.38 3.63
C LYS A 49 14.55 -3.56 4.91
N LYS A 50 14.28 -4.64 5.64
CA LYS A 50 15.01 -4.99 6.87
C LYS A 50 16.51 -5.16 6.63
N SER A 51 16.90 -5.82 5.54
CA SER A 51 18.31 -5.99 5.19
C SER A 51 19.03 -4.67 4.86
N ARG A 52 18.27 -3.61 4.55
CA ARG A 52 18.75 -2.25 4.29
C ARG A 52 18.60 -1.31 5.49
N GLY A 53 18.31 -1.84 6.68
CA GLY A 53 18.16 -1.07 7.91
C GLY A 53 16.85 -0.29 8.05
N LYS A 54 15.85 -0.55 7.20
CA LYS A 54 14.52 0.07 7.27
C LYS A 54 13.52 -0.85 7.97
N SER A 55 12.48 -0.27 8.56
CA SER A 55 11.38 -1.00 9.20
C SER A 55 10.07 -0.69 8.51
N GLU A 56 9.47 -1.70 7.88
CA GLU A 56 8.21 -1.58 7.15
C GLU A 56 7.05 -1.07 8.03
N ALA A 57 6.96 -1.60 9.26
CA ALA A 57 5.95 -1.17 10.21
C ALA A 57 6.17 0.30 10.61
N ALA A 58 7.43 0.69 10.89
CA ALA A 58 7.76 2.07 11.23
C ALA A 58 7.47 3.04 10.08
N ASP A 59 7.85 2.68 8.85
CA ASP A 59 7.63 3.49 7.66
C ASP A 59 6.13 3.68 7.37
N THR A 60 5.30 2.66 7.59
CA THR A 60 3.84 2.79 7.43
C THR A 60 3.25 3.81 8.40
N TYR A 61 3.70 3.82 9.67
CA TYR A 61 3.26 4.81 10.64
C TYR A 61 3.86 6.20 10.37
N LEU A 62 5.12 6.25 9.89
CA LEU A 62 5.80 7.49 9.53
C LEU A 62 4.96 8.31 8.55
N VAL A 63 4.47 7.71 7.45
CA VAL A 63 3.67 8.45 6.45
C VAL A 63 2.49 9.14 7.12
N SER A 64 1.69 8.40 7.89
CA SER A 64 0.47 8.92 8.51
C SER A 64 0.77 10.05 9.51
N VAL A 65 1.79 9.85 10.34
CA VAL A 65 2.19 10.82 11.38
C VAL A 65 2.86 12.05 10.76
N PHE A 66 3.71 11.85 9.76
CA PHE A 66 4.46 12.90 9.08
C PHE A 66 3.52 13.91 8.41
N TYR A 67 2.58 13.42 7.59
CA TYR A 67 1.63 14.31 6.90
C TYR A 67 0.74 15.03 7.90
N LEU A 68 0.29 14.36 8.96
CA LEU A 68 -0.54 14.97 10.00
C LEU A 68 0.19 16.11 10.74
N VAL A 69 1.43 15.89 11.19
CA VAL A 69 2.23 16.91 11.90
C VAL A 69 2.66 18.04 10.97
N ARG A 70 3.06 17.72 9.73
CA ARG A 70 3.46 18.74 8.75
C ARG A 70 2.27 19.63 8.37
N ASP A 71 1.11 19.05 8.10
CA ASP A 71 -0.07 19.80 7.67
C ASP A 71 -0.68 20.59 8.85
N PHE A 72 -0.50 20.12 10.09
CA PHE A 72 -0.72 20.93 11.30
C PHE A 72 0.14 22.19 11.30
N HIS A 73 1.46 22.07 11.07
CA HIS A 73 2.36 23.23 10.99
C HIS A 73 2.05 24.16 9.82
N ARG A 74 1.50 23.64 8.71
CA ARG A 74 1.05 24.44 7.56
C ARG A 74 -0.30 25.12 7.81
N GLY A 75 -1.06 24.71 8.82
CA GLY A 75 -2.44 25.15 9.02
C GLY A 75 -3.39 24.65 7.93
N THR A 76 -3.08 23.54 7.27
CA THR A 76 -3.85 22.98 6.13
C THR A 76 -4.62 21.72 6.50
N LEU A 77 -4.84 21.47 7.79
CA LEU A 77 -5.64 20.33 8.23
C LEU A 77 -7.11 20.48 7.80
N PRO A 78 -7.80 19.36 7.49
CA PRO A 78 -9.23 19.38 7.18
C PRO A 78 -10.08 19.95 8.32
N GLU A 79 -11.17 20.65 7.98
CA GLU A 79 -12.07 21.27 8.97
C GLU A 79 -12.61 20.28 10.02
N ARG A 80 -12.93 19.05 9.59
CA ARG A 80 -13.39 17.98 10.49
C ARG A 80 -12.40 17.66 11.62
N MET A 81 -11.10 17.90 11.40
CA MET A 81 -10.06 17.69 12.41
C MET A 81 -9.87 18.94 13.27
N THR A 82 -9.92 20.13 12.68
CA THR A 82 -9.72 21.38 13.43
C THR A 82 -10.90 21.73 14.35
N GLN A 83 -12.08 21.19 14.09
CA GLN A 83 -13.28 21.33 14.93
C GLN A 83 -13.30 20.38 16.14
N ASP A 84 -12.48 19.33 16.15
CA ASP A 84 -12.41 18.38 17.24
C ASP A 84 -11.29 18.78 18.22
N SER A 85 -11.68 19.25 19.41
CA SER A 85 -10.74 19.76 20.41
C SER A 85 -9.80 18.69 20.97
N ASP A 86 -10.25 17.45 21.04
CA ASP A 86 -9.48 16.34 21.60
C ASP A 86 -8.42 15.90 20.60
N ILE A 87 -8.81 15.76 19.32
CA ILE A 87 -7.87 15.50 18.21
C ILE A 87 -6.81 16.60 18.13
N MET A 88 -7.21 17.87 18.24
CA MET A 88 -6.27 19.00 18.16
C MET A 88 -5.31 19.06 19.35
N ALA A 89 -5.75 18.69 20.55
CA ALA A 89 -4.89 18.62 21.72
C ALA A 89 -3.85 17.49 21.60
N GLU A 90 -4.27 16.31 21.16
CA GLU A 90 -3.37 15.17 20.90
C GLU A 90 -2.38 15.51 19.78
N LEU A 91 -2.85 16.11 18.68
CA LEU A 91 -2.00 16.48 17.57
C LEU A 91 -0.97 17.54 17.95
N LYS A 92 -1.34 18.53 18.77
CA LYS A 92 -0.38 19.50 19.28
C LYS A 92 0.70 18.83 20.14
N SER A 93 0.31 17.91 21.02
CA SER A 93 1.27 17.15 21.84
C SER A 93 2.21 16.30 20.96
N LEU A 94 1.66 15.65 19.93
CA LEU A 94 2.42 14.87 18.97
C LEU A 94 3.40 15.73 18.16
N ALA A 95 2.97 16.91 17.70
CA ALA A 95 3.81 17.86 16.97
C ALA A 95 4.95 18.41 17.84
N GLU A 96 4.71 18.64 19.14
CA GLU A 96 5.76 19.03 20.10
C GLU A 96 6.80 17.90 20.28
N GLN A 97 6.34 16.65 20.43
CA GLN A 97 7.22 15.48 20.54
C GLN A 97 8.01 15.22 19.26
N LEU A 98 7.42 15.53 18.10
CA LEU A 98 8.01 15.37 16.78
C LEU A 98 8.48 16.70 16.19
N SER A 99 8.96 17.61 17.05
CA SER A 99 9.47 18.94 16.67
C SER A 99 10.53 18.99 15.55
N PRO A 100 11.29 17.92 15.21
CA PRO A 100 12.10 17.92 13.99
C PRO A 100 11.29 17.98 12.68
N ILE A 101 10.00 17.61 12.70
CA ILE A 101 9.10 17.71 11.55
C ILE A 101 8.55 19.14 11.50
N THR A 102 8.84 19.85 10.42
CA THR A 102 8.41 21.23 10.18
C THR A 102 7.49 21.30 8.95
N ALA A 103 6.88 22.46 8.71
CA ALA A 103 6.06 22.70 7.51
C ALA A 103 6.81 22.43 6.18
N GLU A 104 8.13 22.57 6.18
CA GLU A 104 9.00 22.40 4.99
C GLU A 104 9.73 21.05 4.94
N SER A 105 9.59 20.22 5.98
CA SER A 105 10.22 18.90 6.00
C SER A 105 9.70 18.05 4.84
N LYS A 106 10.58 17.21 4.29
CA LYS A 106 10.20 16.16 3.33
C LYS A 106 10.17 14.81 4.04
N LEU A 107 9.33 13.90 3.55
CA LEU A 107 9.15 12.58 4.15
C LEU A 107 10.48 11.82 4.27
N ASN A 108 11.33 11.94 3.24
CA ASN A 108 12.63 11.29 3.19
C ASN A 108 13.68 11.85 4.17
N ASP A 109 13.39 13.00 4.79
CA ASP A 109 14.29 13.64 5.77
C ASP A 109 14.07 13.09 7.19
N VAL A 110 13.03 12.25 7.38
CA VAL A 110 12.60 11.77 8.70
C VAL A 110 12.74 10.26 8.77
N GLN A 111 13.38 9.77 9.83
CA GLN A 111 13.36 8.36 10.20
C GLN A 111 12.59 8.19 11.51
N VAL A 112 11.79 7.14 11.59
CA VAL A 112 11.06 6.80 12.82
C VAL A 112 11.42 5.40 13.27
N SER A 113 11.32 5.19 14.57
CA SER A 113 11.24 3.86 15.16
C SER A 113 9.89 3.75 15.88
N ILE A 114 9.39 2.52 15.99
CA ILE A 114 8.17 2.23 16.74
C ILE A 114 8.50 1.23 17.85
N GLY A 115 7.74 1.28 18.93
CA GLY A 115 7.86 0.32 20.02
C GLY A 115 7.46 -1.10 19.60
N PRO A 116 7.97 -2.13 20.30
CA PRO A 116 7.76 -3.54 19.95
C PRO A 116 6.29 -3.98 20.01
N ASP A 117 5.46 -3.36 20.85
CA ASP A 117 4.03 -3.65 20.92
C ASP A 117 3.28 -3.21 19.67
N LEU A 118 3.60 -2.01 19.17
CA LEU A 118 2.99 -1.47 17.96
C LEU A 118 3.43 -2.25 16.72
N GLU A 119 4.72 -2.63 16.67
CA GLU A 119 5.23 -3.51 15.63
C GLU A 119 4.54 -4.88 15.65
N ARG A 120 4.37 -5.49 16.83
CA ARG A 120 3.62 -6.76 16.95
C ARG A 120 2.18 -6.64 16.46
N ARG A 121 1.48 -5.56 16.82
CA ARG A 121 0.11 -5.31 16.38
C ARG A 121 0.04 -5.18 14.85
N TYR A 122 0.92 -4.38 14.26
CA TYR A 122 1.04 -4.22 12.81
C TYR A 122 1.16 -5.57 12.08
N TRP A 123 2.07 -6.43 12.55
CA TRP A 123 2.29 -7.74 11.95
C TRP A 123 1.17 -8.73 12.23
N SER A 124 0.54 -8.67 13.40
CA SER A 124 -0.62 -9.49 13.72
C SER A 124 -1.79 -9.20 12.77
N ASP A 125 -2.08 -7.92 12.55
CA ASP A 125 -3.17 -7.50 11.67
C ASP A 125 -2.87 -7.85 10.21
N THR A 126 -1.65 -7.57 9.75
CA THR A 126 -1.22 -7.89 8.39
C THR A 126 -1.23 -9.38 8.09
N ASN A 127 -0.78 -10.22 9.04
CA ASN A 127 -0.66 -11.66 8.83
C ASN A 127 -1.94 -12.43 9.21
N ARG A 128 -3.03 -11.76 9.57
CA ARG A 128 -4.24 -12.41 10.10
C ARG A 128 -4.75 -13.55 9.21
N ALA A 129 -5.00 -13.26 7.93
CA ALA A 129 -5.47 -14.27 6.98
C ALA A 129 -4.47 -15.41 6.77
N VAL A 130 -3.17 -15.08 6.67
CA VAL A 130 -2.10 -16.09 6.52
C VAL A 130 -1.99 -16.98 7.77
N ASN A 131 -2.13 -16.41 8.96
CA ASN A 131 -2.08 -17.14 10.22
C ASN A 131 -3.31 -18.04 10.37
N PHE A 132 -4.49 -17.56 9.98
CA PHE A 132 -5.69 -18.38 9.92
C PHE A 132 -5.47 -19.62 9.04
N LEU A 133 -4.95 -19.45 7.81
CA LEU A 133 -4.66 -20.56 6.91
C LEU A 133 -3.64 -21.55 7.48
N LYS A 134 -2.60 -21.08 8.18
CA LYS A 134 -1.60 -21.95 8.83
C LYS A 134 -2.18 -22.81 9.95
N HIS A 135 -3.32 -22.42 10.51
CA HIS A 135 -3.96 -23.10 11.64
C HIS A 135 -5.27 -23.81 11.26
N ALA A 136 -5.74 -23.66 10.01
CA ALA A 136 -7.00 -24.22 9.53
C ALA A 136 -7.11 -25.75 9.74
N ASP A 137 -6.02 -26.51 9.62
CA ASP A 137 -6.02 -27.96 9.88
C ASP A 137 -6.25 -28.33 11.35
N ARG A 138 -5.91 -27.43 12.28
CA ARG A 138 -6.09 -27.63 13.73
C ARG A 138 -7.44 -27.11 14.22
N ASP A 139 -7.96 -26.09 13.54
CA ASP A 139 -9.15 -25.34 13.90
C ASP A 139 -10.23 -25.46 12.80
N ILE A 140 -10.63 -26.69 12.50
CA ILE A 140 -11.50 -27.04 11.34
C ILE A 140 -12.88 -26.35 11.33
N GLU A 141 -13.35 -25.87 12.48
CA GLU A 141 -14.64 -25.17 12.64
C GLU A 141 -14.50 -23.64 12.62
N GLN A 142 -13.28 -23.11 12.63
CA GLN A 142 -13.09 -21.66 12.54
C GLN A 142 -13.36 -21.20 11.11
N THR A 143 -14.02 -20.04 10.99
CA THR A 143 -14.28 -19.37 9.72
C THR A 143 -13.53 -18.05 9.66
N LEU A 144 -12.97 -17.71 8.49
CA LEU A 144 -12.39 -16.39 8.24
C LEU A 144 -13.45 -15.51 7.55
N PRO A 145 -13.94 -14.45 8.20
CA PRO A 145 -14.87 -13.52 7.58
C PRO A 145 -14.24 -12.86 6.35
N LEU A 146 -14.96 -12.77 5.22
CA LEU A 146 -14.42 -12.19 3.98
C LEU A 146 -14.04 -10.70 4.15
N ASP A 147 -14.77 -9.97 4.99
CA ASP A 147 -14.48 -8.58 5.36
C ASP A 147 -13.16 -8.42 6.16
N SER A 148 -12.63 -9.51 6.70
CA SER A 148 -11.30 -9.53 7.34
C SER A 148 -10.15 -9.64 6.33
N ILE A 149 -10.43 -9.98 5.06
CA ILE A 149 -9.46 -9.98 3.97
C ILE A 149 -9.52 -8.61 3.28
N ASN A 150 -8.50 -7.79 3.50
CA ASN A 150 -8.39 -6.49 2.85
C ASN A 150 -7.25 -6.50 1.82
N ASN A 151 -7.53 -7.07 0.66
CA ASN A 151 -6.57 -7.19 -0.44
C ASN A 151 -6.09 -5.82 -0.94
N MET A 152 -6.98 -4.83 -1.01
CA MET A 152 -6.61 -3.47 -1.41
C MET A 152 -5.56 -2.87 -0.47
N LEU A 153 -5.74 -3.00 0.84
CA LEU A 153 -4.79 -2.50 1.83
C LEU A 153 -3.44 -3.25 1.76
N LEU A 154 -3.47 -4.57 1.63
CA LEU A 154 -2.25 -5.36 1.52
C LEU A 154 -1.46 -5.03 0.23
N LEU A 155 -2.16 -4.91 -0.90
CA LEU A 155 -1.56 -4.48 -2.16
C LEU A 155 -0.98 -3.07 -2.05
N GLY A 156 -1.70 -2.12 -1.43
CA GLY A 156 -1.19 -0.78 -1.16
C GLY A 156 0.11 -0.78 -0.35
N LYS A 157 0.16 -1.56 0.73
CA LYS A 157 1.38 -1.77 1.53
C LYS A 157 2.52 -2.36 0.69
N ALA A 158 2.21 -3.38 -0.12
CA ALA A 158 3.22 -4.01 -0.97
C ALA A 158 3.75 -3.10 -2.08
N VAL A 159 2.90 -2.28 -2.70
CA VAL A 159 3.32 -1.28 -3.69
C VAL A 159 4.21 -0.22 -3.04
N SER A 160 3.84 0.31 -1.87
CA SER A 160 4.68 1.24 -1.12
C SER A 160 6.03 0.62 -0.77
N ALA A 161 6.03 -0.61 -0.23
CA ALA A 161 7.25 -1.30 0.13
C ALA A 161 8.14 -1.61 -1.10
N TYR A 162 7.54 -1.82 -2.28
CA TYR A 162 8.27 -1.97 -3.54
C TYR A 162 8.97 -0.66 -3.92
N GLN A 163 8.26 0.46 -3.91
CA GLN A 163 8.80 1.79 -4.22
C GLN A 163 9.96 2.19 -3.29
N ASP A 164 9.94 1.72 -2.04
CA ASP A 164 11.01 2.00 -1.07
C ASP A 164 12.34 1.27 -1.34
N VAL A 165 12.30 0.17 -2.10
CA VAL A 165 13.46 -0.72 -2.31
C VAL A 165 13.86 -0.92 -3.76
N ALA A 166 12.94 -0.70 -4.69
CA ALA A 166 13.19 -0.80 -6.11
C ALA A 166 13.75 0.52 -6.64
N SER A 167 14.67 0.44 -7.60
CA SER A 167 15.13 1.61 -8.36
C SER A 167 14.28 1.84 -9.62
N ASP A 168 13.47 0.86 -9.99
CA ASP A 168 12.54 0.89 -11.12
C ASP A 168 11.09 1.00 -10.62
N ASP A 169 10.17 1.19 -11.56
CA ASP A 169 8.73 1.14 -11.29
C ASP A 169 8.19 -0.30 -11.29
N LEU A 170 6.92 -0.43 -10.95
CA LEU A 170 6.17 -1.70 -10.95
C LEU A 170 5.44 -1.95 -12.29
N GLY A 171 5.80 -1.20 -13.33
CA GLY A 171 5.17 -1.23 -14.66
C GLY A 171 3.72 -0.72 -14.66
N SER A 172 2.99 -1.09 -15.70
CA SER A 172 1.57 -0.77 -15.88
C SER A 172 0.71 -1.16 -14.69
N GLU A 173 0.97 -2.31 -14.05
CA GLU A 173 0.20 -2.75 -12.89
C GLU A 173 0.30 -1.75 -11.73
N GLY A 174 1.51 -1.27 -11.43
CA GLY A 174 1.70 -0.28 -10.36
C GLY A 174 1.06 1.06 -10.68
N LEU A 175 1.22 1.53 -11.93
CA LEU A 175 0.66 2.81 -12.36
C LEU A 175 -0.87 2.82 -12.30
N VAL A 176 -1.50 1.78 -12.85
CA VAL A 176 -2.96 1.62 -12.85
C VAL A 176 -3.47 1.44 -11.42
N PHE A 177 -2.78 0.65 -10.59
CA PHE A 177 -3.18 0.50 -9.19
C PHE A 177 -3.13 1.80 -8.40
N ALA A 178 -2.09 2.62 -8.59
CA ALA A 178 -2.01 3.95 -8.00
C ALA A 178 -3.14 4.86 -8.46
N ALA A 179 -3.44 4.86 -9.77
CA ALA A 179 -4.54 5.64 -10.32
C ALA A 179 -5.91 5.20 -9.76
N PHE A 180 -6.14 3.90 -9.60
CA PHE A 180 -7.35 3.33 -9.02
C PHE A 180 -7.58 3.80 -7.58
N LEU A 181 -6.52 3.79 -6.76
CA LEU A 181 -6.60 4.29 -5.38
C LEU A 181 -6.92 5.80 -5.34
N MET A 182 -6.35 6.58 -6.25
CA MET A 182 -6.60 8.03 -6.31
C MET A 182 -7.99 8.38 -6.84
N ALA A 183 -8.51 7.60 -7.80
CA ALA A 183 -9.86 7.76 -8.31
C ALA A 183 -10.94 7.50 -7.24
N SER A 184 -10.60 6.71 -6.21
CA SER A 184 -11.48 6.38 -5.08
C SER A 184 -11.47 7.42 -3.96
N ASN A 185 -10.64 8.47 -4.05
CA ASN A 185 -10.54 9.56 -3.07
C ASN A 185 -11.12 10.88 -3.62
N GLU A 186 -11.48 11.80 -2.71
CA GLU A 186 -12.01 13.12 -3.07
C GLU A 186 -11.10 13.89 -4.04
N PRO A 187 -11.68 14.71 -4.94
CA PRO A 187 -10.94 15.42 -5.97
C PRO A 187 -10.08 16.53 -5.35
N ASN A 188 -8.79 16.23 -5.14
CA ASN A 188 -7.78 17.28 -5.06
C ASN A 188 -7.51 17.83 -6.47
N GLN A 189 -7.24 19.14 -6.58
CA GLN A 189 -6.78 19.74 -7.83
C GLN A 189 -5.50 19.03 -8.28
N MET A 190 -5.59 18.40 -9.43
CA MET A 190 -4.51 17.69 -10.11
C MET A 190 -4.15 18.49 -11.37
N GLY A 191 -2.88 18.48 -11.77
CA GLY A 191 -2.37 19.11 -12.99
C GLY A 191 -2.70 18.32 -14.28
N ASP A 192 -1.87 18.52 -15.32
CA ASP A 192 -2.11 18.09 -16.71
C ASP A 192 -1.24 16.89 -17.19
N SER A 193 -0.83 16.01 -16.29
CA SER A 193 0.03 14.85 -16.61
C SER A 193 -0.74 13.65 -17.19
N SER A 194 0.00 12.73 -17.84
CA SER A 194 -0.55 11.47 -18.36
C SER A 194 -1.17 10.59 -17.25
N PHE A 195 -0.61 10.63 -16.05
CA PHE A 195 -1.15 9.95 -14.88
C PHE A 195 -2.47 10.57 -14.41
N GLU A 196 -2.63 11.89 -14.51
CA GLU A 196 -3.85 12.58 -14.13
C GLU A 196 -4.97 12.34 -15.13
N SER A 197 -4.64 12.23 -16.42
CA SER A 197 -5.57 11.71 -17.43
C SER A 197 -6.06 10.30 -17.09
N LEU A 198 -5.18 9.42 -16.62
CA LEU A 198 -5.53 8.05 -16.20
C LEU A 198 -6.46 8.06 -14.99
N VAL A 199 -6.17 8.86 -13.97
CA VAL A 199 -7.03 9.03 -12.78
C VAL A 199 -8.40 9.56 -13.17
N THR A 200 -8.44 10.55 -14.07
CA THR A 200 -9.70 11.15 -14.55
C THR A 200 -10.56 10.13 -15.28
N SER A 201 -9.96 9.35 -16.19
CA SER A 201 -10.67 8.27 -16.89
C SER A 201 -11.26 7.23 -15.93
N MET A 202 -10.56 6.89 -14.84
CA MET A 202 -11.09 5.96 -13.84
C MET A 202 -12.23 6.57 -13.00
N ARG A 203 -12.20 7.88 -12.73
CA ARG A 203 -13.26 8.58 -11.98
C ARG A 203 -14.55 8.67 -12.78
N GLU A 204 -14.44 8.89 -14.08
CA GLU A 204 -15.57 8.95 -15.01
C GLU A 204 -16.29 7.60 -15.15
N ALA A 205 -15.58 6.49 -14.91
CA ALA A 205 -16.18 5.17 -14.89
C ALA A 205 -17.03 4.93 -13.62
N PRO A 206 -18.17 4.22 -13.75
CA PRO A 206 -18.95 3.74 -12.61
C PRO A 206 -18.08 2.92 -11.66
N GLU A 207 -18.30 3.05 -10.34
CA GLU A 207 -17.45 2.44 -9.32
C GLU A 207 -17.31 0.92 -9.50
N GLU A 208 -18.41 0.25 -9.82
CA GLU A 208 -18.50 -1.17 -10.11
C GLU A 208 -17.68 -1.61 -11.33
N ALA A 209 -17.46 -0.71 -12.29
CA ALA A 209 -16.73 -0.97 -13.52
C ALA A 209 -15.23 -0.64 -13.42
N ARG A 210 -14.80 0.06 -12.36
CA ARG A 210 -13.42 0.55 -12.24
C ARG A 210 -12.39 -0.58 -12.21
N LYS A 211 -12.70 -1.70 -11.55
CA LYS A 211 -11.79 -2.86 -11.50
C LYS A 211 -11.59 -3.47 -12.89
N GLU A 212 -12.66 -3.68 -13.65
CA GLU A 212 -12.60 -4.21 -15.01
C GLU A 212 -11.83 -3.26 -15.93
N LEU A 213 -12.14 -1.97 -15.89
CA LEU A 213 -11.41 -0.93 -16.62
C LEU A 213 -9.91 -0.93 -16.28
N SER A 214 -9.55 -1.04 -14.99
CA SER A 214 -8.15 -1.14 -14.57
C SER A 214 -7.45 -2.36 -15.19
N TYR A 215 -8.11 -3.52 -15.21
CA TYR A 215 -7.56 -4.71 -15.84
C TYR A 215 -7.31 -4.52 -17.35
N GLU A 216 -8.29 -3.95 -18.07
CA GLU A 216 -8.16 -3.69 -19.50
C GLU A 216 -7.03 -2.71 -19.83
N LEU A 217 -6.89 -1.65 -19.02
CA LEU A 217 -5.82 -0.67 -19.16
C LEU A 217 -4.43 -1.32 -19.01
N ILE A 218 -4.26 -2.20 -18.01
CA ILE A 218 -3.01 -2.97 -17.82
C ILE A 218 -2.70 -3.79 -19.08
N LEU A 219 -3.70 -4.50 -19.63
CA LEU A 219 -3.50 -5.31 -20.84
C LEU A 219 -3.14 -4.47 -22.06
N LYS A 220 -3.76 -3.30 -22.22
CA LYS A 220 -3.49 -2.38 -23.33
C LYS A 220 -2.09 -1.79 -23.25
N MET A 221 -1.69 -1.35 -22.05
CA MET A 221 -0.36 -0.75 -21.82
C MET A 221 0.75 -1.78 -22.03
N ASN A 222 0.60 -2.99 -21.48
CA ASN A 222 1.59 -4.07 -21.64
C ASN A 222 1.72 -4.60 -23.09
N LYS A 223 0.74 -4.34 -23.97
CA LYS A 223 0.85 -4.65 -25.42
C LYS A 223 1.59 -3.58 -26.21
N SER A 224 1.77 -2.40 -25.62
CA SER A 224 2.37 -1.22 -26.28
C SER A 224 3.84 -1.01 -25.90
N GLU A 225 4.36 -1.81 -24.95
CA GLU A 225 5.76 -1.89 -24.52
C GLU A 225 6.54 -2.97 -25.27
#